data_AF-A0A2A8LI14-F1
#
_entry.id   AF-A0A2A8LI14-F1
#
_cell.length_a   1.000
_cell.length_b   1.000
_cell.length_c   1.000
_cell.angle_alpha   90.00
_cell.angle_beta   90.00
_cell.angle_gamma   90.00
#
_symmetry.space_group_name_H-M   'P 1'
#
loop_
_entity.id
_entity.type
_entity.pdbx_description
1 polymer ?
#
loop_
_entity_poly.entity_id
_entity_poly.type
_entity_poly.pdbx_seq_one_letter_code
_entity_poly.pdbx_strand_id
1 'polypeptide(L)'
;MKKELMELVENYVNWIGVQFEDNVDFVGDDYIDSIEDMFEEAKIPYIEDEISQVMEKIIQLLKQKYGEDNIHYGAPEHTISHNDQLKTIYNQLVITK
;
A
#
# COMPACT_ATOMS: atom_id res chain seq x y z
N MET A 1 8.04 -14.87 7.85
CA MET A 1 8.63 -13.86 6.95
C MET A 1 10.07 -13.59 7.39
N LYS A 2 11.02 -13.44 6.45
CA LYS A 2 12.42 -13.09 6.74
C LYS A 2 12.50 -11.65 7.28
N LYS A 3 13.59 -11.32 7.98
CA LYS A 3 13.81 -9.99 8.58
C LYS A 3 13.79 -8.87 7.53
N GLU A 4 14.51 -9.05 6.43
CA GLU A 4 14.61 -8.08 5.33
C GLU A 4 13.25 -7.78 4.66
N LEU A 5 12.40 -8.81 4.53
CA LEU A 5 11.04 -8.65 3.98
C LEU A 5 10.14 -7.89 4.95
N MET A 6 10.30 -8.11 6.26
CA MET A 6 9.56 -7.34 7.26
C MET A 6 10.01 -5.88 7.28
N GLU A 7 11.31 -5.60 7.10
CA GLU A 7 11.83 -4.23 6.96
C GLU A 7 11.24 -3.53 5.73
N LEU A 8 11.13 -4.22 4.58
CA LEU A 8 10.43 -3.72 3.39
C LEU A 8 8.99 -3.34 3.67
N VAL A 9 8.24 -4.24 4.32
CA VAL A 9 6.85 -4.00 4.74
C VAL A 9 6.74 -2.75 5.62
N GLU A 10 7.60 -2.64 6.64
CA GLU A 10 7.60 -1.50 7.57
C GLU A 10 7.95 -0.19 6.87
N ASN A 11 8.95 -0.21 5.97
CA ASN A 11 9.34 0.94 5.18
C ASN A 11 8.18 1.42 4.30
N TYR A 12 7.46 0.51 3.65
CA TYR A 12 6.31 0.85 2.81
C TYR A 12 5.18 1.48 3.63
N VAL A 13 4.79 0.86 4.75
CA VAL A 13 3.72 1.36 5.62
C VAL A 13 4.08 2.71 6.25
N ASN A 14 5.37 2.93 6.54
CA ASN A 14 5.88 4.22 7.02
C ASN A 14 5.83 5.28 5.92
N TRP A 15 6.23 4.95 4.69
CA TRP A 15 6.16 5.86 3.55
C TRP A 15 4.72 6.33 3.29
N ILE A 16 3.73 5.43 3.31
CA ILE A 16 2.31 5.79 3.27
C ILE A 16 1.94 6.76 4.41
N GLY A 17 2.44 6.48 5.62
CA GLY A 17 2.20 7.35 6.78
C GLY A 17 2.69 8.78 6.57
N VAL A 18 3.87 8.95 5.95
CA VAL A 18 4.43 10.26 5.62
C VAL A 18 3.54 11.00 4.61
N GLN A 19 2.98 10.31 3.62
CA GLN A 19 2.09 10.95 2.63
C GLN A 19 0.84 11.59 3.30
N PHE A 20 0.35 11.02 4.40
CA PHE A 20 -0.77 11.57 5.15
C PHE A 20 -0.42 12.78 6.05
N GLU A 21 0.86 13.10 6.24
CA GLU A 21 1.26 14.29 7.03
C GLU A 21 0.85 15.60 6.35
N ASP A 22 0.68 15.59 5.03
CA ASP A 22 0.23 16.74 4.23
C ASP A 22 -1.29 17.00 4.30
N ASN A 23 -2.01 16.35 5.23
CA ASN A 23 -3.48 16.43 5.37
C ASN A 23 -4.25 16.11 4.08
N VAL A 24 -3.75 15.16 3.29
CA VAL A 24 -4.47 14.62 2.14
C VAL A 24 -5.59 13.68 2.59
N ASP A 25 -6.68 13.67 1.83
CA ASP A 25 -7.87 12.85 2.12
C ASP A 25 -7.67 11.36 1.75
N PHE A 26 -6.77 11.09 0.81
CA PHE A 26 -6.42 9.73 0.38
C PHE A 26 -4.99 9.67 -0.15
N VAL A 27 -4.44 8.46 -0.17
CA VAL A 27 -3.17 8.12 -0.80
C VAL A 27 -3.44 7.00 -1.80
N GLY A 28 -2.97 7.16 -3.05
CA GLY A 28 -3.05 6.15 -4.09
C GLY A 28 -1.64 5.70 -4.49
N ASP A 29 -1.46 4.40 -4.72
CA ASP A 29 -0.18 3.82 -5.13
C ASP A 29 -0.37 2.57 -6.00
N ASP A 30 0.50 2.41 -6.98
CA ASP A 30 0.63 1.17 -7.75
C ASP A 30 1.59 0.24 -7.02
N TYR A 31 1.11 -0.22 -5.86
CA TYR A 31 1.95 -0.82 -4.82
C TYR A 31 2.71 -2.08 -5.22
N ILE A 32 2.30 -2.80 -6.27
CA ILE A 32 3.10 -3.93 -6.78
C ILE A 32 4.42 -3.41 -7.34
N ASP A 33 4.35 -2.43 -8.25
CA ASP A 33 5.52 -1.81 -8.87
C ASP A 33 6.40 -1.14 -7.80
N SER A 34 5.78 -0.41 -6.86
CA SER A 34 6.50 0.21 -5.74
C SER A 34 7.20 -0.81 -4.84
N ILE A 35 6.60 -1.98 -4.58
CA ILE A 35 7.23 -3.05 -3.81
C ILE A 35 8.40 -3.65 -4.59
N GLU A 36 8.22 -3.94 -5.89
CA GLU A 36 9.27 -4.46 -6.77
C GLU A 36 10.49 -3.50 -6.81
N ASP A 37 10.25 -2.20 -6.96
CA ASP A 37 11.28 -1.17 -6.90
C ASP A 37 12.03 -1.20 -5.56
N MET A 38 11.33 -1.31 -4.43
CA MET A 38 11.97 -1.38 -3.11
C MET A 38 12.84 -2.63 -2.94
N PHE A 39 12.42 -3.77 -3.50
CA PHE A 39 13.24 -4.98 -3.53
C PHE A 39 14.52 -4.78 -4.35
N GLU A 40 14.41 -4.16 -5.53
CA GLU A 40 15.54 -3.85 -6.40
C GLU A 40 16.53 -2.89 -5.74
N GLU A 41 16.03 -1.79 -5.15
CA GLU A 41 16.84 -0.81 -4.43
C GLU A 41 17.57 -1.41 -3.24
N ALA A 42 16.90 -2.28 -2.48
CA ALA A 42 17.48 -3.01 -1.36
C ALA A 42 18.43 -4.13 -1.80
N LYS A 43 18.50 -4.44 -3.10
CA LYS A 43 19.26 -5.57 -3.68
C LYS A 43 18.90 -6.91 -3.04
N ILE A 44 17.64 -7.06 -2.67
CA ILE A 44 17.11 -8.30 -2.08
C ILE A 44 16.60 -9.16 -3.25
N PRO A 45 17.25 -10.30 -3.57
CA PRO A 45 16.69 -11.22 -4.55
C PRO A 45 15.41 -11.81 -3.97
N TYR A 46 14.34 -11.79 -4.76
CA TYR A 46 13.04 -12.31 -4.35
C TYR A 46 12.49 -13.33 -5.35
N ILE A 47 11.57 -14.15 -4.87
CA ILE A 47 10.66 -14.95 -5.71
C ILE A 47 9.24 -14.39 -5.59
N GLU A 48 8.37 -14.76 -6.54
CA GLU A 48 6.97 -14.29 -6.62
C GLU A 48 6.18 -14.52 -5.32
N ASP A 49 6.42 -15.65 -4.64
CA ASP A 49 5.82 -15.96 -3.33
C ASP A 49 6.22 -14.98 -2.23
N GLU A 50 7.41 -14.37 -2.31
CA GLU A 50 7.88 -13.40 -1.32
C GLU A 50 7.27 -12.02 -1.54
N ILE A 51 7.07 -11.59 -2.79
CA ILE A 51 6.27 -10.40 -3.10
C ILE A 51 4.86 -10.56 -2.56
N SER A 52 4.22 -11.71 -2.85
CA SER A 52 2.85 -11.98 -2.39
C SER A 52 2.73 -11.90 -0.88
N GLN A 53 3.69 -12.46 -0.14
CA GLN A 53 3.75 -12.36 1.33
C GLN A 53 3.93 -10.92 1.83
N VAL A 54 4.77 -10.12 1.16
CA VAL A 54 4.98 -8.71 1.49
C VAL A 54 3.70 -7.91 1.25
N MET A 55 3.04 -8.09 0.10
CA MET A 55 1.78 -7.45 -0.25
C MET A 55 0.68 -7.78 0.77
N GLU A 56 0.46 -9.06 1.08
CA GLU A 56 -0.53 -9.48 2.07
C GLU A 56 -0.27 -8.83 3.43
N LYS A 57 0.99 -8.74 3.83
CA LYS A 57 1.38 -8.17 5.11
C LYS A 57 1.21 -6.65 5.15
N ILE A 58 1.56 -5.95 4.07
CA ILE A 58 1.32 -4.51 3.90
C ILE A 58 -0.18 -4.24 4.06
N ILE A 59 -1.03 -4.94 3.30
CA ILE A 59 -2.48 -4.74 3.39
C ILE A 59 -3.00 -5.03 4.80
N GLN A 60 -2.53 -6.09 5.46
CA GLN A 60 -2.90 -6.38 6.84
C GLN A 60 -2.56 -5.22 7.79
N LEU A 61 -1.35 -4.67 7.71
CA LEU A 61 -0.92 -3.59 8.58
C LEU A 61 -1.63 -2.27 8.27
N LEU A 62 -1.88 -1.98 7.00
CA LEU A 62 -2.66 -0.81 6.59
C LEU A 62 -4.09 -0.89 7.11
N LYS A 63 -4.75 -2.06 7.00
CA LYS A 63 -6.08 -2.30 7.59
C LYS A 63 -6.09 -2.10 9.11
N GLN A 64 -5.05 -2.57 9.80
CA GLN A 64 -4.92 -2.35 11.25
C GLN A 64 -4.72 -0.88 11.61
N LYS A 65 -4.01 -0.11 10.78
CA LYS A 65 -3.66 1.28 11.04
C LYS A 65 -4.76 2.27 10.67
N TYR A 66 -5.41 2.07 9.52
CA TYR A 66 -6.38 3.01 8.95
C TYR A 66 -7.83 2.49 8.97
N GLY A 67 -8.06 1.20 9.29
CA GLY A 67 -9.38 0.56 9.30
C GLY A 67 -9.67 -0.20 8.00
N GLU A 68 -10.40 -1.31 8.09
CA GLU A 68 -10.64 -2.20 6.94
C GLU A 68 -11.43 -1.53 5.81
N ASP A 69 -12.42 -0.71 6.15
CA ASP A 69 -13.28 -0.01 5.19
C ASP A 69 -12.54 1.09 4.40
N ASN A 70 -11.35 1.48 4.87
CA ASN A 70 -10.53 2.53 4.29
C ASN A 70 -9.42 2.01 3.36
N ILE A 71 -9.33 0.70 3.14
CA ILE A 71 -8.32 0.08 2.29
C ILE A 71 -8.98 -0.53 1.05
N HIS A 72 -8.73 0.05 -0.12
CA HIS A 72 -9.24 -0.42 -1.41
C HIS A 72 -8.07 -0.95 -2.25
N TYR A 73 -8.09 -2.22 -2.63
CA TYR A 73 -6.98 -2.87 -3.32
C TYR A 73 -7.44 -4.04 -4.19
N GLY A 74 -6.57 -4.51 -5.10
CA GLY A 74 -6.82 -5.70 -5.93
C GLY A 74 -7.54 -5.41 -7.25
N ALA A 75 -7.65 -4.14 -7.62
CA ALA A 75 -8.15 -3.67 -8.91
C ALA A 75 -7.27 -2.49 -9.37
N PRO A 76 -7.13 -2.23 -10.68
CA PRO A 76 -6.32 -1.11 -11.19
C PRO A 76 -6.91 0.27 -10.86
N GLU A 77 -8.18 0.32 -10.44
CA GLU A 77 -8.86 1.54 -10.05
C GLU A 77 -9.93 1.24 -8.99
N HIS A 78 -10.26 2.26 -8.19
CA HIS A 78 -11.27 2.19 -7.14
C HIS A 78 -12.16 3.42 -7.16
N THR A 79 -13.48 3.22 -7.04
CA THR A 79 -14.43 4.31 -6.82
C THR A 79 -14.72 4.43 -5.33
N ILE A 80 -14.35 5.57 -4.74
CA ILE A 80 -14.56 5.88 -3.33
C ILE A 80 -15.57 7.02 -3.18
N SER A 81 -16.28 7.04 -2.05
CA SER A 81 -17.11 8.18 -1.66
C SER A 81 -16.28 9.15 -0.83
N HIS A 82 -16.25 10.41 -1.25
CA HIS A 82 -15.54 11.47 -0.56
C HIS A 82 -16.35 12.76 -0.65
N ASN A 83 -16.73 13.34 0.49
CA ASN A 83 -17.59 14.54 0.58
C ASN A 83 -18.89 14.44 -0.26
N ASP A 84 -19.62 13.33 -0.11
CA ASP A 84 -20.87 13.01 -0.85
C ASP A 84 -20.72 12.93 -2.38
N GLN A 85 -19.48 12.92 -2.89
CA GLN A 85 -19.19 12.71 -4.30
C GLN A 85 -18.48 11.37 -4.50
N LEU A 86 -18.77 10.72 -5.62
CA LEU A 86 -18.01 9.54 -6.05
C LEU A 86 -16.81 9.98 -6.87
N LYS A 87 -15.63 9.49 -6.50
CA LYS A 87 -14.38 9.74 -7.22
C LYS A 87 -13.73 8.41 -7.57
N THR A 88 -13.36 8.24 -8.84
CA THR A 88 -12.53 7.11 -9.29
C THR A 88 -11.07 7.51 -9.22
N ILE A 89 -10.26 6.67 -8.58
CA ILE A 89 -8.82 6.81 -8.46
C ILE A 89 -8.19 5.63 -9.19
N TYR A 90 -7.26 5.91 -10.10
CA TYR A 90 -6.60 4.93 -10.96
C TYR A 90 -5.28 4.48 -10.33
N ASN A 91 -5.37 3.73 -9.24
CA ASN A 91 -4.24 3.10 -8.58
C ASN A 91 -4.62 1.70 -8.07
N GLN A 92 -3.65 0.80 -8.02
CA GLN A 92 -3.85 -0.57 -7.52
C GLN A 92 -4.25 -0.63 -6.05
N LEU A 93 -3.76 0.32 -5.25
CA LEU A 93 -4.04 0.51 -3.83
C LEU A 93 -4.48 1.96 -3.58
N VAL A 94 -5.59 2.12 -2.87
CA VAL A 94 -6.10 3.41 -2.39
C VAL A 94 -6.41 3.29 -0.90
N ILE A 95 -5.93 4.27 -0.14
CA ILE A 95 -6.06 4.34 1.31
C ILE A 95 -6.75 5.66 1.65
N THR A 96 -7.86 5.60 2.37
CA THR A 96 -8.62 6.79 2.82
C THR A 96 -8.45 7.03 4.31
N LYS A 97 -8.79 8.24 4.77
CA LYS A 97 -8.75 8.64 6.18
C LYS A 97 -10.07 9.28 6.63
#